data_AF-A0A976UFP3-F1
#
_entry.id   AF-A0A976UFP3-F1
#
_cell.length_a   1.000
_cell.length_b   1.000
_cell.length_c   1.000
_cell.angle_alpha   90.00
_cell.angle_beta   90.00
_cell.angle_gamma   90.00
#
_symmetry.space_group_name_H-M   'P 1'
#
loop_
_entity.id
_entity.type
_entity.pdbx_description
1 polymer ?
#
loop_
_entity_poly.entity_id
_entity_poly.type
_entity_poly.pdbx_seq_one_letter_code
_entity_poly.pdbx_strand_id
1 'polypeptide(L)' 'MGVPQFTDIISLSNAEISEAIIETENQLFNLRFKKATRQNFKSHEIKFAKCRLAQLKTLLTSRLQDLEQKEKLTT' A
#
# COMPACT_ATOMS: atom_id res chain seq x y z
N MET A 1 -2.38 2.64 19.63
CA MET A 1 -2.71 2.20 18.25
C MET A 1 -1.76 2.90 17.29
N GLY A 2 -0.82 2.15 16.71
CA GLY A 2 0.21 2.67 15.81
C GLY A 2 -0.26 2.76 14.36
N VAL A 3 0.27 3.73 13.63
CA VAL A 3 0.12 3.82 12.17
C VAL A 3 0.98 2.71 11.53
N PRO A 4 0.56 2.09 10.40
CA PRO A 4 1.40 1.13 9.68
C PRO A 4 2.80 1.70 9.46
N GLN A 5 3.82 1.01 9.95
CA GLN A 5 5.20 1.49 9.84
C GLN A 5 5.73 1.14 8.46
N PHE A 6 6.49 2.07 7.89
CA PHE A 6 7.09 1.87 6.57
C PHE A 6 8.13 0.74 6.60
N THR A 7 8.81 0.55 7.74
CA THR A 7 9.81 -0.50 7.97
C THR A 7 9.29 -1.90 7.65
N ASP A 8 8.00 -2.16 7.89
CA ASP A 8 7.39 -3.47 7.72
C ASP A 8 7.17 -3.85 6.24
N ILE A 9 7.39 -2.89 5.32
CA ILE A 9 7.09 -3.01 3.89
C ILE A 9 8.36 -3.13 3.07
N ILE A 10 9.47 -2.58 3.56
CA ILE A 10 10.74 -2.45 2.83
C ILE A 10 11.28 -3.84 2.41
N SER A 11 11.06 -4.87 3.23
CA SER A 11 11.53 -6.24 2.99
C SER A 11 10.76 -7.01 1.93
N LEU A 12 9.60 -6.53 1.46
CA LEU A 12 8.73 -7.26 0.55
C LEU A 12 9.29 -7.34 -0.87
N SER A 13 9.06 -8.45 -1.56
CA SER A 13 9.39 -8.60 -2.99
C SER A 13 8.44 -7.81 -3.89
N ASN A 14 8.82 -7.54 -5.15
CA ASN A 14 7.93 -6.80 -6.07
C ASN A 14 6.59 -7.52 -6.34
N ALA A 15 6.61 -8.86 -6.35
CA ALA A 15 5.41 -9.67 -6.52
C ALA A 15 4.48 -9.55 -5.29
N GLU A 16 5.05 -9.68 -4.09
CA GLU A 16 4.32 -9.52 -2.82
C GLU A 16 3.73 -8.12 -2.67
N ILE A 17 4.45 -7.09 -3.10
CA ILE A 17 3.92 -5.71 -3.06
C ILE A 17 2.71 -5.58 -3.97
N SER A 18 2.74 -6.18 -5.16
CA SER A 18 1.62 -6.14 -6.10
C SER A 18 0.39 -6.86 -5.53
N GLU A 19 0.59 -8.03 -4.93
CA GLU A 19 -0.47 -8.78 -4.25
C GLU A 19 -1.05 -8.01 -3.06
N ALA A 20 -0.18 -7.43 -2.22
CA ALA A 20 -0.58 -6.63 -1.07
C ALA A 20 -1.35 -5.36 -1.48
N ILE A 21 -1.05 -4.77 -2.64
CA ILE A 21 -1.83 -3.65 -3.19
C ILE A 21 -3.26 -4.11 -3.49
N ILE A 22 -3.42 -5.22 -4.20
CA ILE A 22 -4.72 -5.78 -4.57
C ILE A 22 -5.54 -6.12 -3.31
N GLU A 23 -4.91 -6.77 -2.33
CA GLU A 23 -5.54 -7.09 -1.06
C GLU A 23 -6.01 -5.83 -0.32
N THR A 24 -5.14 -4.81 -0.24
CA THR A 24 -5.45 -3.55 0.44
C THR A 24 -6.56 -2.77 -0.29
N GLU A 25 -6.60 -2.80 -1.63
CA GLU A 25 -7.67 -2.19 -2.43
C GLU A 25 -9.01 -2.88 -2.20
N ASN A 26 -9.03 -4.22 -2.18
CA ASN A 26 -10.20 -5.01 -1.85
C ASN A 26 -10.69 -4.74 -0.42
N GLN A 27 -9.77 -4.65 0.54
CA GLN A 27 -10.10 -4.29 1.92
C GLN A 27 -10.74 -2.89 1.98
N LEU A 28 -10.17 -1.92 1.26
CA LEU A 28 -10.70 -0.55 1.22
C LEU A 28 -12.10 -0.51 0.58
N PHE A 29 -12.33 -1.30 -0.47
CA PHE A 29 -13.65 -1.46 -1.09
C PHE A 29 -14.66 -2.01 -0.08
N ASN A 30 -14.33 -3.10 0.61
CA ASN A 30 -15.19 -3.70 1.62
C ASN A 30 -15.50 -2.75 2.78
N LEU A 31 -14.52 -1.97 3.26
CA LEU A 31 -14.74 -0.97 4.30
C LEU A 31 -15.67 0.16 3.83
N ARG A 32 -15.55 0.59 2.58
CA ARG A 32 -16.47 1.58 1.98
C ARG A 32 -17.87 1.02 1.82
N PHE A 33 -17.99 -0.25 1.42
CA PHE A 33 -19.28 -0.94 1.30
C PHE A 33 -19.98 -1.06 2.66
N LYS A 34 -19.25 -1.47 3.71
CA LYS A 34 -19.75 -1.50 5.09
C LYS A 34 -20.22 -0.13 5.56
N LYS A 35 -19.45 0.92 5.24
CA LYS A 35 -19.83 2.31 5.54
C LYS A 35 -21.12 2.72 4.83
N ALA A 36 -21.25 2.40 3.53
CA ALA A 36 -22.43 2.72 2.74
C ALA A 36 -23.69 1.99 3.24
N THR A 37 -23.54 0.72 3.62
CA THR A 37 -24.62 -0.11 4.19
C THR A 37 -24.93 0.19 5.66
N ARG A 38 -24.26 1.18 6.26
CA ARG A 38 -24.36 1.53 7.69
C ARG A 38 -24.10 0.35 8.64
N GLN A 39 -23.30 -0.62 8.19
CA GLN A 39 -22.82 -1.69 9.05
C GLN A 39 -21.79 -1.15 10.04
N ASN A 40 -21.61 -1.83 11.17
CA ASN A 40 -20.60 -1.45 12.14
C ASN A 40 -19.19 -1.76 11.60
N PHE A 41 -18.28 -0.78 11.65
CA PHE A 41 -16.87 -0.94 11.29
C PHE A 41 -16.04 0.09 12.07
N LYS A 42 -14.73 -0.11 12.17
CA LYS A 42 -13.87 0.84 12.88
C LYS A 42 -13.44 1.95 11.94
N SER A 43 -13.74 3.21 12.29
CA SER A 43 -13.42 4.37 11.44
C SER A 43 -11.94 4.50 11.06
N HIS A 44 -11.03 4.07 11.93
CA HIS A 44 -9.59 4.14 11.69
C HIS A 44 -9.08 3.10 10.67
N GLU A 45 -9.81 2.02 10.40
CA GLU A 45 -9.40 0.99 9.42
C GLU A 45 -9.28 1.59 8.02
N ILE A 46 -10.18 2.50 7.65
CA ILE A 46 -10.11 3.20 6.35
C ILE A 46 -8.85 4.06 6.28
N LYS A 47 -8.48 4.75 7.37
CA LYS A 47 -7.27 5.58 7.43
C LYS A 47 -6.02 4.70 7.30
N PHE A 48 -5.98 3.56 7.98
CA PHE A 48 -4.86 2.62 7.92
C PHE A 48 -4.70 1.98 6.55
N ALA A 49 -5.78 1.47 5.95
CA ALA A 49 -5.74 0.88 4.61
C ALA A 49 -5.26 1.90 3.56
N LYS A 50 -5.74 3.16 3.62
CA LYS A 50 -5.26 4.23 2.72
C LYS A 50 -3.76 4.51 2.90
N CYS A 51 -3.29 4.58 4.15
CA CYS A 51 -1.89 4.84 4.45
C CYS A 51 -1.00 3.70 3.97
N ARG A 52 -1.39 2.44 4.23
CA ARG A 52 -0.70 1.24 3.76
C ARG A 52 -0.60 1.20 2.24
N LEU A 53 -1.70 1.48 1.54
CA LEU A 53 -1.74 1.53 0.08
C LEU A 53 -0.80 2.60 -0.48
N ALA A 54 -0.75 3.79 0.13
CA ALA A 54 0.17 4.84 -0.28
C ALA A 54 1.63 4.40 -0.10
N GLN A 55 1.98 3.80 1.05
CA GLN A 55 3.32 3.29 1.31
C GLN A 55 3.77 2.23 0.30
N LEU A 56 2.90 1.28 -0.04
CA LEU A 56 3.17 0.24 -1.04
C LEU A 56 3.45 0.86 -2.43
N LYS A 57 2.62 1.83 -2.85
CA LYS A 57 2.81 2.52 -4.13
C LYS A 57 4.10 3.35 -4.15
N THR A 58 4.41 4.06 -3.06
CA THR A 58 5.68 4.81 -2.92
C THR A 58 6.89 3.89 -3.03
N LEU A 59 6.85 2.70 -2.42
CA LEU A 59 7.95 1.73 -2.50
C LEU A 59 8.18 1.26 -3.94
N LEU A 60 7.11 0.93 -4.69
CA LEU A 60 7.23 0.57 -6.11
C LEU A 60 7.81 1.71 -6.95
N THR A 61 7.34 2.94 -6.75
CA THR A 61 7.85 4.10 -7.48
C THR A 61 9.33 4.34 -7.18
N SER A 62 9.75 4.24 -5.93
CA SER A 62 11.16 4.36 -5.54
C SER A 62 12.03 3.32 -6.26
N ARG A 63 11.59 2.04 -6.27
CA ARG A 63 12.32 0.96 -6.94
C ARG A 63 12.45 1.19 -8.45
N LEU A 64 11.41 1.72 -9.09
CA LEU A 64 11.42 2.03 -10.51
C LEU A 64 12.42 3.17 -10.81
N GLN A 65 12.39 4.24 -10.01
CA GLN A 65 13.35 5.34 -10.14
C GLN A 65 14.79 4.87 -9.97
N ASP A 66 15.06 3.98 -9.01
CA ASP A 66 16.41 3.43 -8.79
C ASP A 66 16.90 2.61 -10.01
N LEU A 67 16.01 1.91 -10.71
CA LEU A 67 16.34 1.19 -11.93
C LEU A 67 16.65 2.16 -13.08
N GLU A 68 15.82 3.18 -13.30
CA GLU A 68 16.07 4.20 -14.33
C GLU A 68 17.38 4.96 -14.10
N GLN A 69 17.73 5.25 -12.84
CA GLN A 69 19.00 5.91 -12.51
C GLN A 69 20.21 5.01 -12.82
N LYS A 70 20.10 3.70 -12.59
CA LYS A 70 21.16 2.74 -12.94
C LYS A 70 21.37 2.65 -14.45
N GLU A 71 20.30 2.60 -15.23
CA GLU A 71 20.37 2.53 -16.70
C GLU A 71 21.06 3.79 -17.30
N LYS A 72 20.77 4.97 -16.73
CA LYS A 72 21.42 6.23 -17.13
C LYS A 72 22.91 6.30 -16.77
N LEU A 73 23.34 5.64 -15.69
CA LEU A 73 24.76 5.59 -15.29
C LEU A 73 25.58 4.64 -16.18
N THR A 74 24.93 3.66 -16.81
CA THR A 74 25.58 2.64 -17.65
C THR A 74 25.66 3.03 -19.13
N THR A 75 25.01 4.12 -19.54
CA THR A 75 24.98 4.63 -20.92
C THR A 75 25.87 5.85 -21.06
#